data_AF-A5GW91-F1
#
_entry.id   AF-A5GW91-F1
#
_cell.length_a   1.000
_cell.length_b   1.000
_cell.length_c   1.000
_cell.angle_alpha   90.00
_cell.angle_beta   90.00
_cell.angle_gamma   90.00
#
_symmetry.space_group_name_H-M   'P 1'
#
loop_
_entity.id
_entity.type
_entity.pdbx_description
1 polymer ?
#
loop_
_entity_poly.entity_id
_entity_poly.type
_entity_poly.pdbx_seq_one_letter_code
_entity_poly.pdbx_strand_id
1 'polypeptide(L)' 'MSDSPAPAEAKPSFVKLAMRNMVRKGRQSLFHFGLTAVGFTGVLLLLAWFGRPSVPGA' A
#
# COMPACT_ATOMS: atom_id res chain seq x y z
N MET A 1 -14.27 -20.77 -46.46
CA MET A 1 -13.71 -21.01 -45.12
C MET A 1 -13.02 -19.74 -44.66
N SER A 2 -13.39 -19.29 -43.48
CA SER A 2 -13.25 -17.93 -42.94
C SER A 2 -11.81 -17.52 -42.66
N ASP A 3 -11.38 -16.41 -43.27
CA ASP A 3 -10.15 -15.70 -42.93
C ASP A 3 -10.43 -14.85 -41.68
N SER A 4 -9.83 -15.22 -40.54
CA SER A 4 -9.97 -14.48 -39.29
C SER A 4 -8.78 -13.51 -39.19
N PRO A 5 -8.99 -12.19 -39.16
CA PRO A 5 -7.88 -11.24 -39.23
C PRO A 5 -7.01 -11.36 -37.97
N ALA A 6 -5.71 -11.56 -38.16
CA ALA A 6 -4.73 -11.54 -37.08
C ALA A 6 -4.84 -10.20 -36.32
N PRO A 7 -4.83 -10.20 -34.98
CA PRO A 7 -4.95 -8.96 -34.22
C PRO A 7 -3.70 -8.12 -34.47
N ALA A 8 -3.86 -7.02 -35.21
CA ALA A 8 -2.85 -5.98 -35.32
C ALA A 8 -2.36 -5.60 -33.92
N GLU A 9 -1.05 -5.60 -33.69
CA GLU A 9 -0.41 -5.21 -32.44
C GLU A 9 -0.87 -3.81 -32.02
N ALA A 10 -1.95 -3.75 -31.24
CA ALA A 10 -2.44 -2.52 -30.65
C ALA A 10 -1.37 -2.05 -29.66
N LYS A 11 -0.68 -0.95 -30.01
CA LYS A 11 0.30 -0.27 -29.14
C LYS A 11 -0.25 -0.29 -27.71
N PRO A 12 0.46 -0.89 -26.73
CA PRO A 12 -0.07 -1.04 -25.38
C PRO A 12 -0.40 0.35 -24.85
N SER A 13 -1.68 0.55 -24.49
CA SER A 13 -2.16 1.84 -23.99
C SER A 13 -1.24 2.34 -22.88
N PHE A 14 -0.85 3.61 -22.93
CA PHE A 14 -0.06 4.27 -21.89
C PHE A 14 -0.65 4.07 -20.49
N VAL A 15 -1.98 3.96 -20.40
CA VAL A 15 -2.70 3.62 -19.17
C VAL A 15 -2.31 2.23 -18.67
N LYS A 16 -2.24 1.23 -19.54
CA LYS A 16 -1.85 -0.15 -19.19
C LYS A 16 -0.39 -0.23 -18.69
N LEU A 17 0.52 0.51 -19.33
CA LEU A 17 1.91 0.61 -18.89
C LEU A 17 2.03 1.31 -17.52
N ALA A 18 1.33 2.43 -17.35
CA ALA A 18 1.29 3.18 -16.09
C ALA A 18 0.65 2.36 -14.95
N MET A 19 -0.47 1.67 -15.22
CA MET A 19 -1.14 0.79 -14.26
C MET A 19 -0.25 -0.38 -13.84
N ARG A 20 0.43 -1.02 -14.79
CA ARG A 20 1.32 -2.15 -14.46
C ARG A 20 2.50 -1.69 -13.59
N ASN A 21 2.97 -0.46 -13.78
CA ASN A 21 3.98 0.13 -12.91
C ASN A 21 3.41 0.49 -11.53
N MET A 22 2.21 1.08 -11.43
CA MET A 22 1.55 1.34 -10.14
C MET A 22 1.26 0.06 -9.36
N VAL A 23 0.96 -1.04 -10.04
CA VAL A 23 0.76 -2.37 -9.45
C VAL A 23 2.08 -2.96 -8.94
N ARG A 24 3.13 -3.01 -9.76
CA ARG A 24 4.45 -3.51 -9.32
C ARG A 24 5.08 -2.65 -8.23
N LYS A 25 4.81 -1.35 -8.25
CA LYS A 25 5.34 -0.34 -7.33
C LYS A 25 4.42 -0.11 -6.12
N GLY A 26 3.45 -1.00 -5.86
CA GLY A 26 2.60 -0.99 -4.66
C GLY A 26 3.37 -1.12 -3.34
N ARG A 27 4.65 -1.51 -3.39
CA ARG A 27 5.56 -1.47 -2.22
C ARG A 27 5.72 -0.05 -1.66
N GLN A 28 5.63 0.98 -2.49
CA GLN A 28 5.85 2.35 -2.04
C GLN A 28 4.68 2.86 -1.18
N SER A 29 3.43 2.63 -1.60
CA SER A 29 2.26 2.97 -0.77
C SER A 29 2.21 2.12 0.51
N LEU A 30 2.56 0.84 0.44
CA LEU A 30 2.62 -0.03 1.62
C LEU A 30 3.72 0.38 2.60
N PHE A 31 4.86 0.88 2.10
CA PHE A 31 5.92 1.42 2.94
C PHE A 31 5.49 2.69 3.68
N HIS A 32 4.85 3.62 2.97
CA HIS A 32 4.33 4.84 3.60
C HIS A 32 3.25 4.53 4.64
N PHE A 33 2.32 3.63 4.31
CA PHE A 33 1.29 3.17 5.25
C PHE A 33 1.86 2.41 6.45
N GLY A 34 2.85 1.56 6.23
CA GLY A 34 3.53 0.84 7.30
C GLY A 34 4.31 1.78 8.23
N LEU A 35 5.01 2.76 7.67
CA LEU A 35 5.75 3.77 8.44
C LEU A 35 4.80 4.58 9.34
N THR A 36 3.65 5.02 8.82
CA THR A 36 2.66 5.73 9.62
C THR A 36 2.00 4.83 10.66
N ALA A 37 1.66 3.59 10.30
CA ALA A 37 1.10 2.63 11.25
C ALA A 37 2.05 2.36 12.43
N VAL A 38 3.32 2.07 12.15
CA VAL A 38 4.33 1.81 13.19
C VAL A 38 4.58 3.05 14.03
N GLY A 39 4.71 4.23 13.42
CA GLY A 39 4.88 5.50 14.14
C GLY A 39 3.70 5.80 15.06
N PHE A 40 2.47 5.65 14.54
CA PHE A 40 1.25 5.85 15.31
C PHE A 40 1.13 4.85 16.47
N THR A 41 1.37 3.56 16.22
CA THR A 41 1.39 2.54 17.27
C THR A 41 2.45 2.84 18.33
N GLY A 42 3.65 3.27 17.94
CA GLY A 42 4.69 3.69 18.87
C GLY A 42 4.26 4.87 19.76
N VAL A 43 3.60 5.87 19.19
CA VAL A 43 3.02 6.99 19.95
C VAL A 43 1.95 6.50 20.92
N LEU A 44 1.03 5.63 20.48
CA LEU A 44 0.01 5.06 21.36
C LEU A 44 0.62 4.28 22.52
N LEU A 45 1.68 3.50 22.27
CA LEU A 45 2.39 2.76 23.31
C LEU A 45 3.13 3.69 24.29
N LEU A 46 3.73 4.77 23.78
CA LEU A 46 4.37 5.79 24.63
C LEU A 46 3.34 6.49 25.51
N LEU A 47 2.20 6.88 24.95
CA LEU A 47 1.09 7.48 25.70
C LEU A 47 0.51 6.49 26.72
N ALA A 48 0.33 5.23 26.34
CA ALA A 48 -0.15 4.19 27.24
C ALA A 48 0.85 3.90 28.37
N TRP A 49 2.16 3.98 28.11
CA TRP A 49 3.21 3.86 29.12
C TRP A 49 3.26 5.07 30.06
N PHE A 50 3.26 6.28 29.50
CA PHE A 50 3.36 7.52 30.27
C PHE A 50 2.10 7.81 31.07
N GLY A 51 0.95 7.50 30.47
CA GLY A 51 -0.35 7.64 31.08
C GLY A 51 -0.75 6.48 31.97
N ARG A 52 0.14 5.50 32.26
CA ARG A 52 -0.14 4.44 33.25
C ARG A 52 -0.55 5.12 34.55
N PRO A 53 -1.86 5.15 34.90
CA PRO A 53 -2.24 5.54 36.23
C PRO A 53 -1.69 4.40 37.08
N SER A 54 -0.84 4.70 38.06
CA SER A 54 -0.60 3.78 39.16
C SER A 54 -1.97 3.38 39.68
N VAL A 55 -2.46 2.19 39.30
CA VAL A 55 -3.77 1.68 39.69
C VAL A 55 -3.69 1.61 41.20
N PRO A 56 -4.39 2.48 41.96
CA PRO A 56 -4.36 2.39 43.40
C PRO A 56 -5.21 1.17 43.75
N GLY A 57 -4.57 0.03 44.04
CA GLY A 57 -5.26 -1.18 44.50
C GLY A 57 -4.95 -2.49 43.77
N ALA A 58 -3.81 -2.63 43.08
CA ALA A 58 -3.20 -3.95 42.83
C ALA A 58 -2.08 -4.19 43.85
#